data_AF-A0A7H9V935-F1
#
_entry.id   AF-A0A7H9V935-F1
#
_cell.length_a   1.000
_cell.length_b   1.000
_cell.length_c   1.000
_cell.angle_alpha   90.00
_cell.angle_beta   90.00
_cell.angle_gamma   90.00
#
_symmetry.space_group_name_H-M   'P 1'
#
loop_
_entity.id
_entity.type
_entity.pdbx_description
1 polymer ?
#
loop_
_entity_poly.entity_id
_entity_poly.type
_entity_poly.pdbx_seq_one_letter_code
_entity_poly.pdbx_strand_id
1 'polypeptide(L)' 'SFTAPEDFQQGITVRIMYIHVPFAWLAMMCYTIMAISALGTLVWRHPLADVALKSAAPIGATFTALALITGSIWGKP' A
#
# COMPACT_ATOMS: atom_id res chain seq x y z
N SER A 1 7.29 -15.84 -10.70
CA SER A 1 7.75 -16.30 -12.02
C SER A 1 7.84 -15.10 -12.95
N PHE A 2 8.97 -14.87 -13.61
CA PHE A 2 9.13 -13.80 -14.63
C PHE A 2 8.58 -14.21 -16.01
N THR A 3 7.93 -15.38 -16.10
CA THR A 3 7.39 -15.99 -17.33
C THR A 3 5.94 -15.59 -17.61
N ALA A 4 5.49 -14.43 -17.12
CA ALA A 4 4.17 -13.94 -17.49
C ALA A 4 4.18 -13.56 -18.99
N PRO A 5 3.24 -14.10 -19.79
CA PRO A 5 3.08 -13.67 -21.17
C PRO A 5 2.79 -12.18 -21.21
N GLU A 6 3.20 -11.53 -22.30
CA GLU A 6 2.90 -10.13 -22.53
C GLU A 6 1.39 -9.96 -22.72
N ASP A 7 0.84 -8.91 -22.11
CA ASP A 7 -0.56 -8.57 -22.30
C ASP A 7 -0.76 -7.92 -23.68
N PHE A 8 -1.91 -8.14 -24.31
CA PHE A 8 -2.18 -7.62 -25.66
C PHE A 8 -2.22 -6.08 -25.70
N GLN A 9 -2.65 -5.42 -24.62
CA GLN A 9 -2.74 -3.95 -24.55
C GLN A 9 -1.54 -3.34 -23.85
N GLN A 10 -0.98 -4.02 -22.84
CA GLN A 10 0.04 -3.46 -21.96
C GLN A 10 1.45 -4.06 -22.19
N GLY A 11 1.57 -5.11 -23.00
CA GLY A 11 2.86 -5.73 -23.30
C GLY A 11 3.60 -6.18 -22.03
N ILE A 12 4.85 -5.73 -21.88
CA ILE A 12 5.72 -6.03 -20.73
C ILE A 12 5.29 -5.26 -19.47
N THR A 13 4.62 -4.11 -19.59
CA THR A 13 4.29 -3.27 -18.42
C THR A 13 3.29 -3.94 -17.48
N VAL A 14 2.53 -4.94 -17.95
CA VAL A 14 1.67 -5.79 -17.11
C VAL A 14 2.44 -6.45 -15.95
N ARG A 15 3.74 -6.72 -16.13
CA ARG A 15 4.57 -7.33 -15.08
C ARG A 15 4.75 -6.43 -13.86
N ILE A 16 4.59 -5.11 -14.01
CA ILE A 16 4.61 -4.13 -12.90
C ILE A 16 3.44 -4.40 -11.95
N MET A 17 2.31 -4.92 -12.43
CA MET A 17 1.15 -5.23 -11.59
C MET A 17 1.45 -6.27 -10.51
N TYR A 18 2.41 -7.17 -10.73
CA TYR A 18 2.83 -8.16 -9.73
C TYR A 18 3.51 -7.55 -8.51
N ILE A 19 4.05 -6.34 -8.62
CA ILE A 19 4.60 -5.59 -7.48
C ILE A 19 3.67 -4.47 -7.02
N HIS A 20 2.98 -3.81 -7.95
CA HIS A 20 2.06 -2.72 -7.65
C HIS A 20 0.88 -3.19 -6.79
N VAL A 21 0.23 -4.30 -7.16
CA VAL A 21 -0.97 -4.79 -6.46
C VAL A 21 -0.68 -5.15 -5.00
N PRO A 22 0.39 -5.91 -4.68
CA PRO A 22 0.80 -6.11 -3.29
C PRO A 22 1.09 -4.82 -2.53
N PHE A 23 1.79 -3.84 -3.15
CA PHE A 23 2.05 -2.55 -2.49
C PHE A 23 0.77 -1.78 -2.19
N ALA A 24 -0.19 -1.76 -3.12
CA ALA A 24 -1.48 -1.12 -2.91
C ALA A 24 -2.27 -1.77 -1.76
N TRP A 25 -2.30 -3.11 -1.70
CA TRP A 25 -2.93 -3.83 -0.60
C TRP A 25 -2.27 -3.54 0.75
N LEU A 26 -0.94 -3.58 0.83
CA LEU A 26 -0.22 -3.28 2.07
C LEU A 26 -0.42 -1.82 2.52
N ALA A 27 -0.46 -0.87 1.59
CA ALA A 27 -0.78 0.51 1.89
C ALA A 27 -2.18 0.66 2.49
N MET A 28 -3.19 0.07 1.87
CA MET A 28 -4.58 0.10 2.36
C MET A 28 -4.74 -0.58 3.73
N MET A 29 -4.05 -1.71 3.95
CA MET A 29 -4.03 -2.38 5.25
C MET A 29 -3.41 -1.49 6.33
N CYS A 30 -2.29 -0.83 6.05
CA CYS A 30 -1.66 0.09 7.00
C CYS A 30 -2.59 1.26 7.36
N TYR A 31 -3.26 1.87 6.37
CA TYR A 31 -4.22 2.94 6.65
C TYR A 31 -5.44 2.47 7.44
N THR A 32 -5.93 1.25 7.17
CA THR A 32 -7.02 0.65 7.97
C THR A 32 -6.59 0.48 9.42
N ILE A 33 -5.38 -0.05 9.67
CA ILE A 33 -4.82 -0.18 11.02
C ILE A 33 -4.70 1.19 11.68
N MET A 34 -4.13 2.18 10.98
CA MET A 34 -4.02 3.55 11.49
C MET A 34 -5.38 4.15 11.84
N ALA A 35 -6.41 3.94 11.01
CA ALA A 35 -7.76 4.43 11.28
C ALA A 35 -8.35 3.80 12.54
N ILE A 36 -8.24 2.48 12.70
CA ILE A 36 -8.70 1.77 13.90
C ILE A 36 -7.91 2.21 15.14
N SER A 37 -6.59 2.34 15.03
CA SER A 37 -5.73 2.83 16.11
C SER A 37 -6.05 4.27 16.50
N ALA A 38 -6.32 5.16 15.53
CA ALA A 38 -6.72 6.54 15.79
C ALA A 38 -8.05 6.59 16.56
N LEU A 39 -9.04 5.79 16.16
CA LEU A 39 -10.31 5.65 16.88
C LEU A 39 -10.10 5.09 18.29
N GLY A 40 -9.25 4.07 18.43
CA GLY A 40 -8.84 3.47 19.69
C GLY A 40 -8.26 4.50 20.68
N THR A 41 -7.35 5.34 20.18
CA THR A 41 -6.72 6.43 20.94
C THR A 41 -7.73 7.55 21.25
N LEU A 42 -8.59 7.92 20.31
CA LEU A 42 -9.54 9.03 20.48
C LEU A 42 -10.63 8.70 21.50
N VAL A 43 -11.23 7.51 21.42
CA VAL A 43 -12.39 7.12 22.25
C VAL A 43 -11.95 6.62 23.62
N TRP A 44 -10.96 5.73 23.68
CA TRP A 44 -10.56 5.05 24.92
C TRP A 44 -9.25 5.57 25.52
N ARG A 45 -8.52 6.44 24.82
CA ARG A 45 -7.16 6.87 25.21
C ARG A 45 -6.21 5.69 25.47
N HIS A 46 -6.35 4.63 24.67
CA HIS A 46 -5.56 3.43 24.85
C HIS A 46 -4.09 3.67 24.44
N PRO A 47 -3.11 3.56 25.36
CA PRO A 47 -1.73 3.95 25.07
C PRO A 47 -1.08 3.10 23.98
N LEU A 48 -1.45 1.81 23.89
CA LEU A 48 -0.94 0.93 22.84
C LEU A 48 -1.48 1.29 21.44
N ALA A 49 -2.66 1.91 21.37
CA ALA A 49 -3.23 2.34 20.10
C ALA A 49 -2.47 3.55 19.54
N ASP A 50 -2.01 4.45 20.41
CA ASP A 50 -1.15 5.58 20.01
C ASP A 50 0.21 5.12 19.49
N VAL A 51 0.83 4.13 20.15
CA VAL A 51 2.08 3.52 19.69
C VAL A 51 1.88 2.82 18.33
N ALA A 52 0.82 2.01 18.19
CA ALA A 52 0.52 1.32 16.94
C ALA A 52 0.32 2.30 15.76
N LEU A 53 -0.40 3.41 15.99
CA LEU A 53 -0.58 4.45 14.98
C LEU A 53 0.75 5.08 14.54
N LYS A 54 1.60 5.45 15.50
CA LYS A 54 2.92 6.07 15.23
C LYS A 54 3.85 5.12 14.48
N SER A 55 3.83 3.83 14.81
CA SER A 55 4.62 2.81 14.12
C SER A 55 4.09 2.50 12.72
N ALA A 56 2.76 2.47 12.54
CA ALA A 56 2.14 2.17 11.25
C ALA A 56 2.29 3.33 10.24
N ALA A 57 2.34 4.58 10.70
CA ALA A 57 2.43 5.76 9.84
C ALA A 57 3.59 5.75 8.80
N PRO A 58 4.87 5.55 9.18
CA PRO A 58 5.95 5.50 8.20
C PRO A 58 5.87 4.28 7.27
N ILE A 59 5.36 3.16 7.77
CA ILE A 59 5.19 1.92 6.98
C ILE A 59 4.13 2.13 5.90
N GLY A 60 2.96 2.65 6.28
CA GLY A 60 1.87 2.97 5.36
C GLY A 60 2.29 4.01 4.33
N ALA A 61 2.98 5.07 4.75
CA ALA A 61 3.50 6.09 3.84
C ALA A 61 4.46 5.50 2.79
N THR A 62 5.35 4.58 3.20
CA THR A 62 6.31 3.93 2.30
C THR A 62 5.60 3.09 1.24
N PHE A 63 4.69 2.21 1.65
CA PHE A 63 3.92 1.39 0.68
C PHE A 63 3.03 2.23 -0.22
N THR A 64 2.49 3.33 0.30
CA THR A 64 1.71 4.30 -0.50
C THR A 64 2.58 4.93 -1.58
N ALA A 65 3.78 5.42 -1.22
CA ALA A 65 4.71 6.00 -2.18
C ALA A 65 5.10 4.97 -3.26
N LEU A 66 5.41 3.73 -2.87
CA LEU A 66 5.73 2.65 -3.82
C LEU A 66 4.54 2.33 -4.74
N ALA A 67 3.32 2.26 -4.21
CA ALA A 67 2.11 2.04 -4.99
C ALA A 67 1.88 3.18 -6.00
N LEU A 68 2.06 4.44 -5.59
CA LEU A 68 1.92 5.60 -6.48
C LEU A 68 2.97 5.61 -7.59
N ILE A 69 4.24 5.36 -7.25
CA ILE A 69 5.33 5.29 -8.24
C ILE A 69 5.04 4.18 -9.25
N THR A 70 4.82 2.95 -8.78
CA THR A 70 4.57 1.80 -9.65
C THR A 70 3.29 1.96 -10.48
N GLY A 71 2.23 2.53 -9.89
CA GLY A 71 0.97 2.80 -10.59
C GLY A 71 1.12 3.87 -11.67
N SER A 72 1.89 4.93 -11.41
CA SER A 72 2.17 5.98 -12.41
C SER A 72 2.97 5.46 -13.61
N ILE A 73 3.87 4.49 -13.39
CA ILE A 73 4.67 3.87 -14.45
C ILE A 73 3.82 2.90 -15.27
N TRP A 74 2.97 2.10 -14.62
CA TRP A 74 2.07 1.16 -15.31
C TRP A 74 0.94 1.86 -16.08
N GLY A 75 0.39 2.96 -15.56
CA GLY A 75 -0.72 3.69 -16.18
C GLY A 75 -0.32 4.53 -17.40
N LYS A 76 0.97 4.57 -17.74
CA LYS A 76 1.45 5.27 -18.94
C LYS A 76 1.20 4.38 -20.17
N PRO A 77 0.35 4.81 -21.12
CA PRO A 77 0.03 4.05 -22.32
C PRO A 77 1.24 3.92 -23.25
#